data_AF-A0A0B7NTX2-F1
#
_entry.id   AF-A0A0B7NTX2-F1
#
_cell.length_a   1.000
_cell.length_b   1.000
_cell.length_c   1.000
_cell.angle_alpha   90.00
_cell.angle_beta   90.00
_cell.angle_gamma   90.00
#
_symmetry.space_group_name_H-M   'P 1'
#
loop_
_entity.id
_entity.type
_entity.pdbx_description
1 polymer ?
#
loop_
_entity_poly.entity_id
_entity_poly.type
_entity_poly.pdbx_seq_one_letter_code
_entity_poly.pdbx_strand_id
1 'polypeptide(L)'
;MPAANQLAAAKFIGFLTNPKNTVAFSQQTGYMPVRKSADTSELLAKNPLIETAIKQLDVTRTQDYARVFLPGADQEMAKSVAQIVTQNADVASTMKSLRSTLEGIYNGQVKSKTS
;
A
#
# COMPACT_ATOMS: atom_id res chain seq x y z
N MET A 1 -25.38 6.66 3.39
CA MET A 1 -25.83 5.31 3.83
C MET A 1 -26.52 5.45 5.17
N PRO A 2 -27.62 4.72 5.43
CA PRO A 2 -28.23 4.66 6.76
C PRO A 2 -27.24 4.13 7.81
N ALA A 3 -27.36 4.59 9.07
CA ALA A 3 -26.47 4.17 10.16
C ALA A 3 -26.48 2.65 10.39
N ALA A 4 -27.63 2.00 10.23
CA ALA A 4 -27.75 0.54 10.31
C ALA A 4 -26.88 -0.18 9.25
N ASN A 5 -26.80 0.37 8.03
CA ASN A 5 -25.97 -0.19 6.96
C ASN A 5 -24.48 0.00 7.25
N GLN A 6 -24.09 1.14 7.85
CA GLN A 6 -22.71 1.38 8.27
C GLN A 6 -22.29 0.39 9.37
N LEU A 7 -23.16 0.11 10.35
CA LEU A 7 -22.89 -0.87 11.40
C LEU A 7 -22.78 -2.29 10.85
N ALA A 8 -23.71 -2.68 9.97
CA ALA A 8 -23.66 -3.99 9.31
C ALA A 8 -22.39 -4.16 8.48
N ALA A 9 -22.00 -3.13 7.72
CA ALA A 9 -20.77 -3.12 6.94
C ALA A 9 -19.52 -3.27 7.83
N ALA A 10 -19.44 -2.52 8.94
CA ALA A 10 -18.32 -2.62 9.87
C ALA A 10 -18.21 -4.03 10.49
N LYS A 11 -19.33 -4.63 10.89
CA LYS A 11 -19.36 -6.01 11.39
C LYS A 11 -18.91 -7.03 10.33
N PHE A 12 -19.37 -6.84 9.09
CA PHE A 12 -19.00 -7.71 7.98
C PHE A 12 -17.50 -7.63 7.67
N ILE A 13 -16.93 -6.42 7.59
CA ILE A 13 -15.48 -6.22 7.43
C ILE A 13 -14.72 -6.87 8.59
N GLY A 14 -15.18 -6.67 9.83
CA GLY A 14 -14.58 -7.27 11.01
C GLY A 14 -14.59 -8.81 10.98
N PHE A 15 -15.67 -9.41 10.48
CA PHE A 15 -15.76 -10.85 10.27
C PHE A 15 -14.78 -11.33 9.19
N LEU A 16 -14.80 -10.72 7.99
CA LEU A 16 -13.93 -11.13 6.87
C LEU A 16 -12.44 -11.00 7.20
N THR A 17 -12.07 -10.06 8.06
CA THR A 17 -10.67 -9.79 8.43
C THR A 17 -10.27 -10.42 9.76
N ASN A 18 -11.11 -11.26 10.38
CA ASN A 18 -10.77 -11.96 11.62
C ASN A 18 -9.61 -12.97 11.40
N PRO A 19 -8.98 -13.49 12.47
CA PRO A 19 -7.80 -14.36 12.35
C PRO A 19 -7.99 -15.58 11.42
N LYS A 20 -9.14 -16.26 11.51
CA LYS A 20 -9.42 -17.44 10.67
C LYS A 20 -9.66 -17.04 9.21
N ASN A 21 -10.49 -16.04 8.98
CA ASN A 21 -10.89 -15.64 7.64
C ASN A 21 -9.76 -14.94 6.87
N THR A 22 -8.89 -14.19 7.56
CA THR A 22 -7.73 -13.60 6.91
C THR A 22 -6.70 -14.65 6.47
N VAL A 23 -6.57 -15.77 7.18
CA VAL A 23 -5.72 -16.91 6.78
C VAL A 23 -6.34 -17.62 5.58
N ALA A 24 -7.64 -17.91 5.63
CA ALA A 24 -8.35 -18.51 4.50
C ALA A 24 -8.24 -17.63 3.23
N PHE A 25 -8.37 -16.31 3.37
CA PHE A 25 -8.17 -15.38 2.25
C PHE A 25 -6.73 -15.41 1.72
N SER A 26 -5.75 -15.41 2.62
CA SER A 26 -4.33 -15.51 2.27
C SER A 26 -4.02 -16.81 1.52
N GLN A 27 -4.54 -17.95 1.98
CA GLN A 27 -4.32 -19.28 1.39
C GLN A 27 -4.75 -19.37 -0.08
N GLN A 28 -5.77 -18.60 -0.47
CA GLN A 28 -6.36 -18.65 -1.81
C GLN A 28 -5.86 -17.56 -2.75
N THR A 29 -5.30 -16.47 -2.21
CA THR A 29 -4.94 -15.30 -3.01
C THR A 29 -3.45 -14.97 -2.98
N GLY A 30 -2.72 -15.46 -1.98
CA GLY A 30 -1.33 -15.08 -1.72
C GLY A 30 -1.16 -13.73 -1.01
N TYR A 31 -2.25 -12.98 -0.71
CA TYR A 31 -2.16 -11.79 0.12
C TYR A 31 -1.74 -12.14 1.56
N MET A 32 -1.13 -11.20 2.27
CA MET A 32 -0.71 -11.42 3.65
C MET A 32 -1.89 -11.33 4.64
N PRO A 33 -1.90 -12.15 5.70
CA PRO A 33 -2.91 -12.05 6.75
C PRO A 33 -2.77 -10.72 7.51
N VAL A 34 -3.90 -10.09 7.86
CA VAL A 34 -3.93 -8.73 8.44
C VAL A 34 -4.05 -8.70 9.96
N ARG A 35 -3.93 -9.85 10.64
CA ARG A 35 -4.04 -9.98 12.10
C ARG A 35 -2.79 -10.64 12.67
N LYS A 36 -2.15 -9.99 13.64
CA LYS A 36 -0.98 -10.55 14.36
C LYS A 36 -1.30 -11.84 15.11
N SER A 37 -2.56 -12.04 15.52
CA SER A 37 -3.03 -13.23 16.22
C SER A 37 -3.48 -14.36 15.28
N ALA A 38 -3.25 -14.23 13.96
CA ALA A 38 -3.58 -15.28 13.01
C ALA A 38 -2.55 -16.42 13.08
N ASP A 39 -3.01 -17.66 13.10
CA ASP A 39 -2.15 -18.83 12.94
C ASP A 39 -1.83 -19.02 11.45
N THR A 40 -0.57 -18.84 11.09
CA THR A 40 -0.10 -18.96 9.72
C THR A 40 0.51 -20.33 9.39
N SER A 41 0.49 -21.28 10.33
CA SER A 41 1.13 -22.60 10.17
C SER A 41 0.67 -23.33 8.90
N GLU A 42 -0.63 -23.26 8.60
CA GLU A 42 -1.20 -23.85 7.37
C GLU A 42 -0.69 -23.16 6.09
N LEU A 43 -0.45 -21.85 6.14
CA LEU A 43 0.13 -21.11 5.01
C LEU A 43 1.55 -21.58 4.73
N LEU A 44 2.37 -21.68 5.78
CA LEU A 44 3.76 -22.14 5.70
C LEU A 44 3.84 -23.59 5.20
N ALA A 45 2.96 -24.47 5.70
CA ALA A 45 2.91 -25.86 5.27
C ALA A 45 2.58 -26.01 3.78
N LYS A 46 1.68 -25.17 3.25
CA LYS A 46 1.28 -25.18 1.84
C LYS A 46 2.33 -24.54 0.93
N ASN A 47 2.97 -23.46 1.37
CA ASN A 47 3.99 -22.76 0.60
C ASN A 47 5.06 -22.15 1.53
N PRO A 48 6.20 -22.82 1.75
CA PRO A 48 7.26 -22.32 2.62
C PRO A 48 7.80 -20.93 2.23
N LEU A 49 7.73 -20.54 0.95
CA LEU A 49 8.19 -19.21 0.50
C LEU A 49 7.37 -18.05 1.08
N ILE A 50 6.15 -18.31 1.57
CA ILE A 50 5.32 -17.29 2.21
C ILE A 50 5.90 -16.80 3.53
N GLU A 51 6.76 -17.59 4.17
CA GLU A 51 7.40 -17.25 5.43
C GLU A 51 8.19 -15.93 5.32
N THR A 52 8.88 -15.71 4.20
CA THR A 52 9.63 -14.48 3.93
C THR A 52 8.71 -13.26 3.94
N ALA A 53 7.57 -13.35 3.24
CA ALA A 53 6.61 -12.25 3.17
C ALA A 53 5.95 -11.98 4.54
N ILE A 54 5.65 -13.04 5.30
CA ILE A 54 5.11 -12.92 6.67
C ILE A 54 6.11 -12.23 7.59
N LYS A 55 7.38 -12.68 7.60
CA LYS A 55 8.45 -12.06 8.41
C LYS A 55 8.69 -10.60 8.02
N GLN A 56 8.56 -10.26 6.74
CA GLN A 56 8.71 -8.89 6.28
C GLN A 56 7.67 -7.93 6.85
N LEU A 57 6.47 -8.40 7.23
CA LEU A 57 5.43 -7.55 7.82
C LEU A 57 5.92 -6.78 9.06
N ASP A 58 6.79 -7.40 9.86
CA ASP A 58 7.31 -6.83 11.11
C ASP A 58 8.27 -5.65 10.89
N VAL A 59 8.84 -5.53 9.68
CA VAL A 59 9.81 -4.49 9.33
C VAL A 59 9.32 -3.56 8.22
N THR A 60 8.01 -3.58 7.92
CA THR A 60 7.42 -2.63 6.98
C THR A 60 7.28 -1.23 7.59
N ARG A 61 7.32 -0.21 6.72
CA ARG A 61 6.97 1.18 7.05
C ARG A 61 5.76 1.59 6.23
N THR A 62 4.93 2.49 6.76
CA THR A 62 3.91 3.18 5.98
C THR A 62 4.55 3.92 4.80
N GLN A 63 3.82 3.98 3.68
CA GLN A 63 4.30 4.64 2.48
C GLN A 63 4.40 6.15 2.67
N ASP A 64 5.35 6.78 1.97
CA ASP A 64 5.52 8.24 2.01
C ASP A 64 4.30 8.96 1.44
N TYR A 65 3.88 10.04 2.09
CA TYR A 65 2.70 10.83 1.70
C TYR A 65 2.83 11.40 0.28
N ALA A 66 4.06 11.72 -0.13
CA ALA A 66 4.35 12.15 -1.50
C ALA A 66 3.91 11.12 -2.54
N ARG A 67 3.91 9.82 -2.22
CA ARG A 67 3.46 8.74 -3.13
C ARG A 67 1.96 8.49 -3.04
N VAL A 68 1.39 8.46 -1.83
CA VAL A 68 0.01 7.94 -1.62
C VAL A 68 -1.06 9.00 -1.42
N PHE A 69 -0.70 10.25 -1.11
CA PHE A 69 -1.67 11.32 -0.84
C PHE A 69 -1.62 12.47 -1.86
N LEU A 70 -0.60 12.53 -2.70
CA LEU A 70 -0.56 13.46 -3.83
C LEU A 70 -1.24 12.82 -5.05
N PRO A 71 -2.30 13.43 -5.62
CA PRO A 71 -2.99 12.88 -6.78
C PRO A 71 -2.05 12.61 -7.97
N GLY A 72 -1.96 11.35 -8.40
CA GLY A 72 -1.15 10.92 -9.55
C GLY A 72 0.36 10.87 -9.31
N ALA A 73 0.83 11.10 -8.09
CA ALA A 73 2.26 11.18 -7.80
C ALA A 73 3.00 9.85 -7.95
N ASP A 74 2.34 8.72 -7.68
CA ASP A 74 2.90 7.39 -7.92
C ASP A 74 3.24 7.17 -9.41
N GLN A 75 2.41 7.68 -10.32
CA GLN A 75 2.66 7.62 -11.76
C GLN A 75 3.82 8.53 -12.17
N GLU A 76 3.89 9.75 -11.64
CA GLU A 76 5.02 10.66 -11.91
C GLU A 76 6.34 10.07 -11.39
N MET A 77 6.35 9.48 -10.20
CA MET A 77 7.50 8.75 -9.66
C MET A 77 7.91 7.59 -10.58
N ALA A 78 6.95 6.78 -11.04
CA ALA A 78 7.22 5.67 -11.95
C ALA A 78 7.81 6.14 -13.29
N LYS A 79 7.29 7.24 -13.86
CA LYS A 79 7.84 7.84 -15.09
C LYS A 79 9.27 8.32 -14.90
N SER A 80 9.57 9.03 -13.80
CA SER A 80 10.91 9.50 -13.49
C SER A 80 11.90 8.34 -13.29
N VAL A 81 11.50 7.28 -12.58
CA VAL A 81 12.33 6.07 -12.44
C VAL A 81 12.55 5.42 -13.79
N ALA A 82 11.51 5.29 -14.63
CA ALA A 82 11.62 4.73 -15.98
C ALA A 82 12.61 5.52 -16.86
N GLN A 83 12.61 6.85 -16.80
CA GLN A 83 13.57 7.69 -17.53
C GLN A 83 15.01 7.39 -17.08
N ILE A 84 15.25 7.28 -15.77
CA ILE A 84 16.58 6.96 -15.23
C ILE A 84 17.03 5.58 -15.72
N VAL A 85 16.20 4.54 -15.56
CA VAL A 85 16.65 3.15 -15.80
C VAL A 85 16.60 2.71 -17.27
N THR A 86 15.77 3.34 -18.11
CA THR A 86 15.61 2.94 -19.52
C THR A 86 16.21 3.93 -20.52
N GLN A 87 16.37 5.20 -20.14
CA GLN A 87 16.87 6.27 -21.03
C GLN A 87 18.18 6.87 -20.54
N ASN A 88 18.76 6.32 -19.47
CA ASN A 88 20.01 6.78 -18.86
C ASN A 88 19.97 8.27 -18.49
N ALA A 89 18.80 8.76 -18.07
CA ALA A 89 18.64 10.14 -17.62
C ALA A 89 19.43 10.40 -16.33
N ASP A 90 19.98 11.61 -16.20
CA ASP A 90 20.70 12.01 -14.98
C ASP A 90 19.78 12.02 -13.76
N VAL A 91 20.20 11.32 -12.71
CA VAL A 91 19.39 11.11 -11.49
C VAL A 91 19.06 12.43 -10.82
N ALA A 92 20.04 13.33 -10.67
CA ALA A 92 19.87 14.56 -9.90
C ALA A 92 18.85 15.51 -10.58
N SER A 93 18.98 15.72 -11.88
CA SER A 93 18.08 16.56 -12.67
C SER A 93 16.68 15.96 -12.82
N THR A 94 16.56 14.65 -13.01
CA THR A 94 15.26 13.97 -13.06
C THR A 94 14.54 14.06 -11.72
N MET A 95 15.22 13.80 -10.60
CA MET A 95 14.62 13.90 -9.26
C MET A 95 14.26 15.34 -8.89
N LYS A 96 15.05 16.33 -9.32
CA LYS A 96 14.73 17.76 -9.14
C LYS A 96 13.47 18.15 -9.92
N SER A 97 13.34 17.67 -11.15
CA SER A 97 12.14 17.89 -11.98
C SER A 97 10.92 17.24 -11.34
N LEU A 98 11.02 15.99 -10.91
CA LEU A 98 9.95 15.28 -10.19
C LEU A 98 9.51 16.07 -8.96
N ARG A 99 10.45 16.53 -8.13
CA ARG A 99 10.14 17.35 -6.95
C ARG A 99 9.30 18.58 -7.32
N SER A 100 9.69 19.31 -8.35
CA SER A 100 8.93 20.49 -8.80
C SER A 100 7.50 20.13 -9.22
N THR A 101 7.31 19.00 -9.91
CA THR A 101 5.98 18.49 -10.27
C THR A 101 5.14 18.17 -9.04
N LEU A 102 5.71 17.45 -8.07
CA LEU A 102 5.01 17.07 -6.84
C LEU A 102 4.66 18.29 -5.96
N GLU A 103 5.55 19.28 -5.88
CA GLU A 103 5.28 20.55 -5.19
C GLU A 103 4.12 21.31 -5.85
N GLY A 104 4.06 21.31 -7.19
CA GLY A 104 2.93 21.87 -7.94
C GLY A 104 1.60 21.17 -7.63
N ILE A 105 1.59 19.84 -7.61
CA ILE A 105 0.40 19.03 -7.26
C ILE A 105 -0.05 19.32 -5.84
N TYR A 106 0.87 19.32 -4.88
CA TYR A 106 0.55 19.60 -3.47
C TYR A 106 -0.10 20.97 -3.31
N ASN A 107 0.52 22.01 -3.86
CA ASN A 107 0.04 23.38 -3.75
C ASN A 107 -1.32 23.57 -4.45
N GLY A 108 -1.52 22.93 -5.61
CA GLY A 108 -2.75 23.09 -6.40
C GLY A 108 -3.93 22.24 -5.92
N GLN A 109 -3.68 21.09 -5.29
CA GLN A 109 -4.74 20.08 -5.09
C GLN A 109 -4.93 19.60 -3.65
N VAL A 110 -3.92 19.78 -2.79
CA VAL A 110 -3.91 19.22 -1.43
C VAL A 110 -3.92 20.30 -0.36
N LYS A 111 -3.06 21.32 -0.49
CA LYS A 111 -2.85 22.35 0.55
C LYS A 111 -4.15 23.02 1.01
N SER A 112 -5.00 23.46 0.09
CA SER A 112 -6.26 24.15 0.41
C SER A 112 -7.33 23.26 1.06
N LYS A 113 -7.22 21.94 0.93
CA LYS A 113 -8.20 20.97 1.47
C LYS A 113 -7.82 20.45 2.86
N THR A 114 -6.62 20.80 3.32
CA THR A 114 -6.03 20.33 4.57
C THR A 114 -5.66 21.47 5.51
N SER A 115 -5.97 22.71 5.12
CA SER A 115 -5.83 23.93 5.94
C SER A 115 -7.09 24.19 6.75
#